data_AF-A0A6A0B8Q8-F1
#
_entry.id   AF-A0A6A0B8Q8-F1
#
_cell.length_a   1.000
_cell.length_b   1.000
_cell.length_c   1.000
_cell.angle_alpha   90.00
_cell.angle_beta   90.00
_cell.angle_gamma   90.00
#
_symmetry.space_group_name_H-M   'P 1'
#
loop_
_entity.id
_entity.type
_entity.pdbx_description
1 polymer ?
#
loop_
_entity_poly.entity_id
_entity_poly.type
_entity_poly.pdbx_seq_one_letter_code
_entity_poly.pdbx_strand_id
1 'polypeptide(L)'
;MRKIVGTFGESMLELSKEDIKNNPDKPQVRFYDDGELIGIFSLETLDVLYDNDMADYDVRFAKKEISRNRENWLETWEDYVKGIAHA
;
A
#
# COMPACT_ATOMS: atom_id res chain seq x y z
N MET A 1 -7.62 -10.41 8.17
CA MET A 1 -8.57 -9.32 7.82
C MET A 1 -7.79 -8.29 7.02
N ARG A 2 -8.10 -8.15 5.73
CA ARG A 2 -7.47 -7.22 4.79
C ARG A 2 -8.14 -5.84 4.93
N LYS A 3 -7.39 -4.74 4.93
CA LYS A 3 -7.99 -3.38 4.88
C LYS A 3 -7.69 -2.79 3.50
N ILE A 4 -8.74 -2.82 2.67
CA ILE A 4 -8.72 -2.19 1.34
C ILE A 4 -8.75 -0.69 1.56
N VAL A 5 -7.78 0.02 1.00
CA VAL A 5 -7.67 1.48 1.14
C VAL A 5 -8.13 2.23 -0.11
N GLY A 6 -8.32 1.53 -1.23
CA GLY A 6 -9.01 2.03 -2.42
C GLY A 6 -9.20 0.95 -3.48
N THR A 7 -10.27 1.07 -4.28
CA THR A 7 -10.57 0.23 -5.46
C THR A 7 -10.85 1.10 -6.67
N PHE A 8 -10.27 0.76 -7.81
CA PHE A 8 -10.31 1.56 -9.03
C PHE A 8 -10.44 0.66 -10.26
N GLY A 9 -11.67 0.45 -10.73
CA GLY A 9 -11.92 -0.61 -11.71
C GLY A 9 -11.60 -1.98 -11.09
N GLU A 10 -10.72 -2.74 -11.73
CA GLU A 10 -10.22 -4.04 -11.25
C GLU A 10 -8.94 -3.91 -10.39
N SER A 11 -8.37 -2.72 -10.29
CA SER A 11 -7.15 -2.47 -9.54
C SER A 11 -7.43 -2.05 -8.08
N MET A 12 -6.54 -2.40 -7.16
CA MET A 12 -6.72 -2.21 -5.73
C MET A 12 -5.41 -1.88 -5.01
N LEU A 13 -5.45 -0.90 -4.10
CA LEU A 13 -4.35 -0.61 -3.17
C LEU A 13 -4.71 -1.15 -1.77
N GLU A 14 -3.78 -1.87 -1.15
CA GLU A 14 -3.97 -2.56 0.13
C GLU A 14 -2.85 -2.27 1.13
N LEU A 15 -3.23 -1.95 2.37
CA LEU A 15 -2.33 -2.01 3.53
C LEU A 15 -2.39 -3.42 4.14
N SER A 16 -1.34 -4.21 3.90
CA SER A 16 -1.26 -5.58 4.40
C SER A 16 -0.87 -5.61 5.87
N LYS A 17 -1.71 -6.23 6.72
CA LYS A 17 -1.37 -6.46 8.14
C LYS A 17 -0.11 -7.30 8.33
N GLU A 18 0.17 -8.21 7.40
CA GLU A 18 1.37 -9.03 7.44
C GLU A 18 2.62 -8.18 7.19
N ASP A 19 2.55 -7.24 6.26
CA ASP A 19 3.66 -6.30 6.01
C ASP A 19 3.89 -5.39 7.20
N ILE A 20 2.80 -4.86 7.80
CA ILE A 20 2.87 -4.04 9.01
C ILE A 20 3.49 -4.81 10.17
N LYS A 21 3.13 -6.09 10.33
CA LYS A 21 3.69 -6.94 11.40
C LYS A 21 5.16 -7.28 11.17
N ASN A 22 5.53 -7.59 9.94
CA ASN A 22 6.88 -8.05 9.61
C ASN A 22 7.88 -6.90 9.47
N ASN A 23 7.41 -5.71 9.04
CA ASN A 23 8.23 -4.53 8.81
C ASN A 23 7.50 -3.25 9.26
N PRO A 24 7.22 -3.07 10.57
CA PRO A 24 6.45 -1.93 11.07
C PRO A 24 7.07 -0.57 10.75
N ASP A 25 8.39 -0.50 10.65
CA ASP A 25 9.14 0.72 10.34
C ASP A 25 9.20 1.05 8.83
N LYS A 26 8.53 0.26 7.98
CA LYS A 26 8.50 0.48 6.52
C LYS A 26 7.08 0.58 5.99
N PRO A 27 6.45 1.76 6.10
CA PRO A 27 5.12 2.01 5.58
C PRO A 27 5.06 1.75 4.07
N GLN A 28 4.31 0.73 3.68
CA GLN A 28 4.19 0.31 2.29
C GLN A 28 2.76 -0.09 1.92
N VAL A 29 2.44 -0.03 0.64
CA VAL A 29 1.13 -0.41 0.11
C VAL A 29 1.32 -1.34 -1.07
N ARG A 30 0.50 -2.39 -1.10
CA ARG A 30 0.48 -3.37 -2.19
C ARG A 30 -0.49 -2.89 -3.26
N PHE A 31 -0.11 -3.03 -4.52
CA PHE A 31 -0.92 -2.71 -5.67
C PHE A 31 -1.28 -3.98 -6.42
N TYR A 32 -2.57 -4.21 -6.55
CA TYR A 32 -3.15 -5.35 -7.24
C TYR A 32 -3.88 -4.91 -8.49
N ASP A 33 -3.86 -5.72 -9.53
CA ASP A 33 -4.68 -5.58 -10.73
C ASP A 33 -5.25 -6.95 -11.12
N ASP A 34 -6.55 -7.04 -11.36
CA ASP A 34 -7.30 -8.29 -11.53
C ASP A 34 -6.98 -9.37 -10.45
N GLY A 35 -6.74 -8.92 -9.22
CA GLY A 35 -6.38 -9.79 -8.08
C GLY A 35 -4.92 -10.25 -8.04
N GLU A 36 -4.10 -9.92 -9.03
CA GLU A 36 -2.67 -10.22 -9.05
C GLU A 36 -1.85 -9.09 -8.43
N LEU A 37 -0.83 -9.42 -7.63
CA LEU A 37 0.09 -8.42 -7.07
C LEU A 37 1.02 -7.93 -8.18
N ILE A 38 0.80 -6.71 -8.65
CA ILE A 38 1.62 -6.10 -9.71
C ILE A 38 2.69 -5.15 -9.14
N GLY A 39 2.53 -4.64 -7.92
CA GLY A 39 3.56 -3.78 -7.33
C GLY A 39 3.46 -3.55 -5.83
N ILE A 40 4.53 -3.00 -5.25
CA ILE A 40 4.56 -2.50 -3.87
C ILE A 40 5.22 -1.13 -3.87
N PHE A 41 4.60 -0.19 -3.18
CA PHE A 41 5.06 1.20 -3.10
C PHE A 41 5.35 1.61 -1.66
N SER A 42 6.39 2.42 -1.48
CA SER A 42 6.64 3.14 -0.23
C SER A 42 5.58 4.23 -0.05
N LEU A 43 4.91 4.25 1.10
CA LEU A 43 4.00 5.35 1.46
C LEU A 43 4.79 6.63 1.77
N GLU A 44 6.05 6.50 2.20
CA GLU A 44 6.87 7.65 2.58
C GLU A 44 7.44 8.37 1.36
N THR A 45 8.03 7.62 0.43
CA THR A 45 8.82 8.17 -0.69
C THR A 45 8.12 8.05 -2.04
N LEU A 46 7.04 7.27 -2.15
CA LEU A 46 6.41 6.89 -3.41
C LEU A 46 7.32 6.08 -4.35
N ASP A 47 8.42 5.54 -3.83
CA ASP A 47 9.29 4.65 -4.58
C ASP A 47 8.63 3.30 -4.79
N VAL A 48 8.92 2.69 -5.94
CA VAL A 48 8.54 1.31 -6.24
C VAL A 48 9.51 0.39 -5.51
N LEU A 49 9.00 -0.41 -4.58
CA LEU A 49 9.75 -1.39 -3.80
C LEU A 49 9.74 -2.77 -4.46
N TYR A 50 8.69 -3.04 -5.25
CA TYR A 50 8.51 -4.26 -6.03
C TYR A 50 7.72 -3.92 -7.28
N ASP A 51 8.15 -4.48 -8.41
CA ASP A 51 7.55 -4.31 -9.73
C ASP A 51 7.40 -5.69 -10.37
N ASN A 52 6.18 -6.01 -10.78
CA ASN A 52 5.80 -7.23 -11.47
C ASN A 52 5.01 -6.86 -12.72
N ASP A 53 5.74 -6.38 -13.73
CA ASP A 53 5.23 -5.95 -15.04
C ASP A 53 4.23 -4.78 -14.98
N MET A 54 4.44 -3.81 -14.08
CA MET A 54 3.63 -2.58 -14.09
C MET A 54 3.93 -1.75 -15.34
N ALA A 55 2.89 -1.32 -16.06
CA ALA A 55 3.07 -0.33 -17.10
C ALA A 55 3.35 1.06 -16.50
N ASP A 56 3.91 1.96 -17.31
CA ASP A 56 4.12 3.36 -16.92
C ASP A 56 2.82 4.04 -16.42
N TYR A 57 1.68 3.64 -16.99
CA TYR A 57 0.37 4.13 -16.56
C TYR A 57 0.05 3.69 -15.13
N ASP A 58 0.29 2.41 -14.80
CA ASP A 58 0.01 1.80 -13.50
C ASP A 58 0.83 2.48 -12.40
N VAL A 59 2.12 2.71 -12.65
CA VAL A 59 3.00 3.42 -11.71
C VAL A 59 2.51 4.85 -11.48
N ARG A 60 2.16 5.59 -12.54
CA ARG A 60 1.66 6.97 -12.42
C ARG A 60 0.33 7.03 -11.68
N PHE A 61 -0.55 6.07 -11.96
CA PHE A 61 -1.84 5.92 -11.32
C PHE A 61 -1.68 5.66 -9.82
N ALA A 62 -0.93 4.63 -9.45
CA ALA A 62 -0.68 4.26 -8.06
C ALA A 62 -0.05 5.42 -7.28
N LYS A 63 1.02 6.03 -7.80
CA LYS A 63 1.67 7.18 -7.13
C LYS A 63 0.72 8.36 -6.90
N LYS A 64 -0.18 8.63 -7.85
CA LYS A 64 -1.18 9.70 -7.73
C LYS A 64 -2.18 9.40 -6.62
N GLU A 65 -2.71 8.18 -6.57
CA GLU A 65 -3.68 7.77 -5.55
C GLU A 65 -3.05 7.67 -4.14
N ILE A 66 -1.82 7.17 -4.05
CA ILE A 66 -1.06 7.17 -2.80
C ILE A 66 -0.85 8.60 -2.33
N SER A 67 -0.39 9.51 -3.21
CA SER A 67 -0.16 10.92 -2.85
C SER A 67 -1.41 11.61 -2.31
N ARG A 68 -2.59 11.31 -2.88
CA ARG A 68 -3.88 11.89 -2.46
C ARG A 68 -4.32 11.43 -1.08
N ASN A 69 -3.99 10.21 -0.69
CA ASN A 69 -4.46 9.59 0.55
C ASN A 69 -3.32 9.35 1.57
N ARG A 70 -2.11 9.84 1.28
CA ARG A 70 -0.87 9.49 1.98
C ARG A 70 -0.97 9.67 3.49
N GLU A 71 -1.46 10.82 3.92
CA GLU A 71 -1.59 11.14 5.36
C GLU A 71 -2.51 10.15 6.07
N ASN A 72 -3.68 9.87 5.50
CA ASN A 72 -4.64 8.92 6.07
C ASN A 72 -4.10 7.48 6.11
N TRP A 73 -3.32 7.09 5.10
CA TRP A 73 -2.76 5.74 5.02
C TRP A 73 -1.57 5.57 5.96
N LEU A 74 -0.75 6.60 6.14
CA LEU A 74 0.29 6.63 7.17
C LEU A 74 -0.31 6.57 8.58
N GLU A 75 -1.36 7.34 8.85
CA GLU A 75 -2.09 7.29 10.11
C GLU A 75 -2.65 5.88 10.36
N THR A 76 -3.30 5.27 9.36
CA THR A 76 -3.79 3.90 9.45
C THR A 76 -2.66 2.89 9.71
N TRP A 77 -1.50 3.06 9.07
CA TRP A 77 -0.33 2.22 9.28
C TRP A 77 0.15 2.32 10.73
N GLU A 78 0.35 3.53 11.23
CA GLU A 78 0.76 3.78 12.61
C GLU A 78 -0.22 3.22 13.64
N ASP A 79 -1.52 3.39 13.40
CA ASP A 79 -2.56 2.85 14.28
C ASP A 79 -2.50 1.32 14.36
N TYR A 80 -2.22 0.64 13.24
CA TYR A 80 -2.00 -0.80 13.24
C TYR A 80 -0.71 -1.18 13.97
N VAL A 81 0.39 -0.45 13.77
CA VAL A 81 1.64 -0.70 14.49
C VAL A 81 1.43 -0.55 16.00
N LYS A 82 0.79 0.54 16.45
CA LYS A 82 0.44 0.79 17.87
C LYS A 82 -0.49 -0.29 18.42
N GLY A 83 -1.50 -0.69 17.63
CA GLY A 83 -2.43 -1.75 18.00
C GLY A 83 -1.78 -3.13 18.12
N ILE A 84 -0.81 -3.45 17.26
CA ILE A 84 -0.03 -4.70 17.36
C ILE A 84 0.91 -4.66 18.57
N ALA A 85 1.53 -3.52 18.87
CA ALA A 85 2.42 -3.35 20.02
C ALA A 85 1.70 -3.48 21.39
N HIS A 86 0.36 -3.48 21.40
CA HIS A 86 -0.47 -3.62 22.60
C HIS A 86 -1.31 -4.91 22.60
N ALA A 87 -1.17 -5.78 21.61
CA ALA A 87 -1.93 -7.02 21.44
C ALA A 87 -1.16 -8.27 21.91
#